data_AF-A0A1F7V5A2-F1
#
_entry.id   AF-A0A1F7V5A2-F1
#
_cell.length_a   1.000
_cell.length_b   1.000
_cell.length_c   1.000
_cell.angle_alpha   90.00
_cell.angle_beta   90.00
_cell.angle_gamma   90.00
#
_symmetry.space_group_name_H-M   'P 1'
#
loop_
_entity.id
_entity.type
_entity.pdbx_description
1 polymer ?
#
loop_
_entity_poly.entity_id
_entity_poly.type
_entity_poly.pdbx_seq_one_letter_code
_entity_poly.pdbx_strand_id
1 'polypeptide(L)'
;MLSTSYKGSPTILPKRTIGSYYALRRLEKSGYVRRVAGAKRRYKLTLAGRRRALKLRLYRKPAGQQVWDGKWRVLIFDVPERRRAARDFLRRELRLFEFKQLHRSVWVSPFDIPANFQELLGEAGLKFDTRLLIVEKINYDADLRRWFNLPTPRHLSDKSSRS
;
A
#
# COMPACT_ATOMS: atom_id res chain seq x y z
N MET A 1 -12.70 20.01 -18.18
CA MET A 1 -11.62 19.84 -17.20
C MET A 1 -12.24 19.63 -15.81
N LEU A 2 -12.39 18.38 -15.36
CA LEU A 2 -12.93 18.06 -14.04
C LEU A 2 -11.78 17.71 -13.09
N SER A 3 -11.50 18.60 -12.13
CA SER A 3 -10.61 18.34 -11.01
C SER A 3 -11.45 17.86 -9.83
N THR A 4 -11.39 16.57 -9.50
CA THR A 4 -12.03 16.02 -8.29
C THR A 4 -10.98 15.95 -7.19
N SER A 5 -10.92 17.00 -6.36
CA SER A 5 -10.15 17.01 -5.12
C SER A 5 -10.90 16.25 -4.03
N TYR A 6 -10.37 15.11 -3.60
CA TYR A 6 -10.87 14.35 -2.46
C TYR A 6 -10.59 15.13 -1.16
N LYS A 7 -11.59 15.86 -0.65
CA LYS A 7 -11.56 16.45 0.70
C LYS A 7 -12.01 15.38 1.70
N GLY A 8 -11.07 14.78 2.42
CA GLY A 8 -11.38 13.89 3.53
C GLY A 8 -12.22 14.60 4.58
N SER A 9 -13.50 14.23 4.69
CA SER A 9 -14.42 14.76 5.70
C SER A 9 -13.88 14.51 7.11
N PRO A 10 -14.01 15.47 8.05
CA PRO A 10 -13.73 15.19 9.46
C PRO A 10 -14.73 14.15 9.95
N THR A 11 -14.27 12.93 10.27
CA THR A 11 -15.10 11.92 10.93
C THR A 11 -15.50 12.45 12.31
N ILE A 12 -16.74 12.93 12.45
CA ILE A 12 -17.32 13.34 13.73
C ILE A 12 -17.76 12.06 14.46
N LEU A 13 -17.05 11.68 15.52
CA LEU A 13 -17.44 10.54 16.38
C LEU A 13 -18.57 10.96 17.35
N PRO A 14 -19.62 10.13 17.58
CA PRO A 14 -20.80 10.48 18.36
C PRO A 14 -20.55 10.66 19.88
N LYS A 15 -21.50 11.30 20.56
CA LYS A 15 -21.42 11.80 21.94
C LYS A 15 -21.16 10.71 23.00
N ARG A 16 -20.14 10.97 23.82
CA ARG A 16 -19.93 10.58 25.24
C ARG A 16 -20.16 9.09 25.59
N THR A 17 -19.13 8.28 25.37
CA THR A 17 -18.94 7.03 26.14
C THR A 17 -17.54 7.02 26.73
N ILE A 18 -17.39 6.72 28.03
CA ILE A 18 -16.10 6.61 28.74
C ILE A 18 -15.10 5.72 27.97
N GLY A 19 -15.61 4.67 27.31
CA GLY A 19 -14.83 3.79 26.45
C GLY A 19 -14.12 4.49 25.28
N SER A 20 -14.76 5.48 24.64
CA SER A 20 -14.15 6.23 23.53
C SER A 20 -12.95 7.08 23.97
N TYR A 21 -13.01 7.64 25.19
CA TYR A 21 -11.91 8.39 25.79
C TYR A 21 -10.71 7.48 26.08
N TYR A 22 -10.94 6.33 26.72
CA TYR A 22 -9.87 5.37 27.02
C TYR A 22 -9.29 4.74 25.75
N ALA A 23 -10.11 4.47 24.73
CA ALA A 23 -9.63 4.00 23.43
C ALA A 23 -8.72 5.03 22.75
N LEU A 24 -9.12 6.31 22.70
CA LEU A 24 -8.31 7.38 22.11
C LEU A 24 -7.02 7.60 22.91
N ARG A 25 -7.08 7.58 24.25
CA ARG A 25 -5.90 7.70 25.11
C ARG A 25 -4.94 6.53 24.90
N ARG A 26 -5.44 5.32 24.68
CA ARG A 26 -4.62 4.15 24.35
C ARG A 26 -3.94 4.32 23.00
N LEU A 27 -4.68 4.72 21.97
CA LEU A 27 -4.12 4.98 20.63
C LEU A 27 -3.07 6.11 20.67
N GLU A 28 -3.28 7.14 21.49
CA GLU A 28 -2.35 8.25 21.72
C GLU A 28 -1.08 7.76 22.42
N LYS A 29 -1.21 7.02 23.53
CA LYS A 29 -0.06 6.41 24.24
C LYS A 29 0.72 5.43 23.36
N SER A 30 0.05 4.69 22.48
CA SER A 30 0.69 3.79 21.52
C SER A 30 1.25 4.51 20.28
N GLY A 31 1.18 5.84 20.22
CA GLY A 31 1.74 6.65 19.15
C GLY A 31 1.02 6.55 17.80
N TYR A 32 -0.21 6.01 17.75
CA TYR A 32 -0.98 5.87 16.52
C TYR A 32 -1.79 7.12 16.18
N VAL A 33 -2.14 7.94 17.18
CA VAL A 33 -2.80 9.23 16.99
C VAL A 33 -2.08 10.32 17.77
N ARG A 34 -2.19 11.56 17.29
CA ARG A 34 -1.74 12.76 17.99
C ARG A 34 -2.86 13.78 18.07
N ARG A 35 -2.92 14.56 19.14
CA ARG A 35 -3.85 15.70 19.24
C ARG A 35 -3.46 16.82 18.28
N VAL A 36 -4.47 17.52 17.79
CA VAL A 36 -4.31 18.78 17.05
C VAL A 36 -4.28 19.92 18.06
N ALA A 37 -3.21 20.74 18.01
CA ALA A 37 -3.09 21.92 18.85
C ALA A 37 -4.28 22.88 18.65
N GLY A 38 -4.77 23.50 19.73
CA GLY A 38 -5.88 24.46 19.68
C GLY A 38 -7.27 23.87 19.44
N ALA A 39 -7.41 22.56 19.23
CA ALA A 39 -8.70 21.92 18.96
C ALA A 39 -9.07 20.88 20.02
N LYS A 40 -10.14 21.13 20.77
CA LYS A 40 -10.66 20.17 21.75
C LYS A 40 -11.11 18.88 21.04
N ARG A 41 -10.50 17.74 21.42
CA ARG A 41 -10.85 16.38 20.97
C ARG A 41 -10.68 16.10 19.47
N ARG A 42 -9.82 16.84 18.75
CA ARG A 42 -9.41 16.46 17.39
C ARG A 42 -8.08 15.71 17.43
N TYR A 43 -8.06 14.56 16.76
CA TYR A 43 -6.87 13.73 16.63
C TYR A 43 -6.54 13.54 15.15
N LYS A 44 -5.26 13.40 14.84
CA LYS A 44 -4.76 12.99 13.53
C LYS A 44 -4.01 11.67 13.67
N LEU A 45 -4.15 10.78 12.69
CA LEU A 45 -3.31 9.59 12.61
C LEU A 45 -1.85 10.03 12.40
N THR A 46 -0.95 9.40 13.14
CA THR A 46 0.49 9.46 12.88
C THR A 46 0.85 8.55 11.70
N LEU A 47 2.09 8.59 11.25
CA LEU A 47 2.61 7.64 10.25
C LEU A 47 2.39 6.19 10.69
N ALA A 48 2.69 5.88 11.96
CA ALA A 48 2.45 4.57 12.55
C ALA A 48 0.95 4.20 12.56
N GLY A 49 0.08 5.16 12.85
CA GLY A 49 -1.38 4.98 12.86
C GLY A 49 -1.94 4.68 11.47
N ARG A 50 -1.55 5.46 10.46
CA ARG A 50 -1.97 5.23 9.06
C ARG A 50 -1.48 3.88 8.54
N ARG A 51 -0.21 3.54 8.81
CA ARG A 51 0.36 2.24 8.48
C ARG A 51 -0.41 1.09 9.15
N ARG A 52 -0.79 1.23 10.43
CA ARG A 52 -1.59 0.23 11.13
C ARG A 52 -3.01 0.12 10.54
N ALA A 53 -3.65 1.23 10.23
CA ALA A 53 -4.97 1.24 9.60
C ALA A 53 -4.94 0.56 8.22
N LEU A 54 -3.91 0.83 7.42
CA LEU A 54 -3.64 0.17 6.14
C LEU A 54 -3.51 -1.34 6.30
N LYS A 55 -2.67 -1.80 7.23
CA LYS A 55 -2.52 -3.23 7.55
C LYS A 55 -3.85 -3.87 7.90
N LEU A 56 -4.60 -3.27 8.83
CA LEU A 56 -5.90 -3.80 9.25
C LEU A 56 -6.90 -3.87 8.08
N ARG A 57 -6.87 -2.89 7.18
CA ARG A 57 -7.72 -2.91 5.98
C ARG A 57 -7.33 -4.06 5.04
N LEU A 58 -6.04 -4.31 4.85
CA LEU A 58 -5.56 -5.43 4.02
C LEU A 58 -5.93 -6.78 4.65
N TYR A 59 -5.71 -6.97 5.95
CA TYR A 59 -6.09 -8.21 6.66
C TYR A 59 -7.60 -8.47 6.67
N ARG A 60 -8.43 -7.42 6.61
CA ARG A 60 -9.90 -7.56 6.56
C ARG A 60 -10.44 -7.80 5.15
N LYS A 61 -9.63 -7.69 4.10
CA LYS A 61 -10.07 -8.10 2.76
C LYS A 61 -10.16 -9.63 2.72
N PRO A 62 -11.31 -10.21 2.34
CA PRO A 62 -11.40 -11.63 2.04
C PRO A 62 -10.37 -11.99 0.96
N ALA A 63 -9.75 -13.17 1.08
CA ALA A 63 -8.89 -13.71 0.04
C ALA A 63 -9.65 -13.74 -1.29
N GLY A 64 -9.06 -13.21 -2.37
CA GLY A 64 -9.65 -13.23 -3.72
C GLY A 64 -10.46 -12.00 -4.14
N GLN A 65 -10.55 -10.94 -3.33
CA GLN A 65 -11.36 -9.77 -3.69
C GLN A 65 -10.66 -8.73 -4.59
N GLN A 66 -9.33 -8.80 -4.77
CA GLN A 66 -8.66 -7.93 -5.74
C GLN A 66 -8.69 -8.57 -7.13
N VAL A 67 -9.71 -8.18 -7.89
CA VAL A 67 -9.81 -8.50 -9.31
C VAL A 67 -8.67 -7.79 -10.05
N TRP A 68 -7.90 -8.56 -10.81
CA TRP A 68 -6.87 -8.01 -11.67
C TRP A 68 -7.53 -7.27 -12.85
N ASP A 69 -7.17 -6.01 -13.03
CA ASP A 69 -7.70 -5.12 -14.09
C ASP A 69 -6.97 -5.28 -15.43
N GLY A 70 -6.15 -6.33 -15.57
CA GLY A 70 -5.31 -6.56 -16.75
C GLY A 70 -4.01 -5.75 -16.76
N LYS A 71 -3.69 -4.95 -15.73
CA LYS A 71 -2.46 -4.16 -15.68
C LYS A 71 -1.58 -4.53 -14.49
N TRP A 72 -0.28 -4.53 -14.70
CA TRP A 72 0.73 -4.72 -13.67
C TRP A 72 1.11 -3.39 -13.03
N ARG A 73 1.27 -3.40 -11.70
CA ARG A 73 1.87 -2.31 -10.93
C ARG A 73 3.31 -2.69 -10.68
N VAL A 74 4.24 -1.97 -11.31
CA VAL A 74 5.67 -2.17 -11.10
C VAL A 74 6.20 -0.99 -10.29
N LEU A 75 6.68 -1.25 -9.09
CA LEU A 75 7.36 -0.25 -8.27
C LEU A 75 8.86 -0.45 -8.38
N ILE A 76 9.55 0.59 -8.87
CA ILE A 76 11.00 0.68 -8.87
C ILE A 76 11.45 1.71 -7.86
N PHE A 77 12.61 1.51 -7.27
CA PHE A 77 13.18 2.49 -6.36
C PHE A 77 14.70 2.57 -6.42
N ASP A 78 15.24 3.76 -6.21
CA ASP A 78 16.66 3.98 -5.99
C ASP A 78 16.84 4.76 -4.70
N VAL A 79 17.19 4.03 -3.63
CA VAL A 79 17.38 4.60 -2.29
C VAL A 79 18.85 4.40 -1.93
N PRO A 80 19.60 5.50 -1.65
CA PRO A 80 21.04 5.45 -1.37
C PRO A 80 21.43 4.49 -0.24
N GLU A 81 22.66 3.95 -0.28
CA GLU A 81 23.16 2.96 0.69
C GLU A 81 23.05 3.41 2.14
N ARG A 82 23.43 4.67 2.39
CA ARG A 82 23.31 5.36 3.68
C ARG A 82 21.89 5.35 4.28
N ARG A 83 20.85 5.13 3.47
CA ARG A 83 19.43 5.05 3.88
C ARG A 83 18.91 3.61 3.92
N ARG A 84 19.74 2.64 4.32
CA ARG A 84 19.39 1.21 4.41
C ARG A 84 18.07 0.94 5.14
N ALA A 85 17.85 1.59 6.28
CA ALA A 85 16.61 1.46 7.05
C ALA A 85 15.35 1.84 6.24
N ALA A 86 15.45 2.84 5.35
CA ALA A 86 14.34 3.26 4.50
C ALA A 86 14.04 2.22 3.39
N ARG A 87 15.08 1.56 2.85
CA ARG A 87 14.88 0.43 1.92
C ARG A 87 14.22 -0.76 2.57
N ASP A 88 14.68 -1.14 3.75
CA ASP A 88 14.13 -2.28 4.47
C ASP A 88 12.69 -1.99 4.91
N PHE A 89 12.39 -0.74 5.27
CA PHE A 89 11.03 -0.26 5.44
C PHE A 89 10.21 -0.45 4.16
N LEU A 90 10.67 0.08 3.02
CA LEU A 90 9.95 0.02 1.74
C LEU A 90 9.66 -1.43 1.33
N ARG A 91 10.67 -2.31 1.34
CA ARG A 91 10.53 -3.73 0.98
C ARG A 91 9.51 -4.45 1.86
N ARG A 92 9.48 -4.14 3.16
CA ARG A 92 8.51 -4.71 4.09
C ARG A 92 7.10 -4.21 3.80
N GLU A 93 6.92 -2.93 3.47
CA GLU A 93 5.61 -2.44 3.07
C GLU A 93 5.18 -3.07 1.74
N LEU A 94 6.05 -3.14 0.73
CA LEU A 94 5.71 -3.77 -0.56
C LEU A 94 5.22 -5.22 -0.40
N ARG A 95 5.88 -6.03 0.44
CA ARG A 95 5.39 -7.39 0.76
C ARG A 95 4.01 -7.39 1.40
N LEU A 96 3.72 -6.43 2.27
CA LEU A 96 2.40 -6.30 2.90
C LEU A 96 1.33 -5.96 1.85
N PHE A 97 1.66 -5.16 0.85
CA PHE A 97 0.79 -4.82 -0.28
C PHE A 97 0.83 -5.87 -1.41
N GLU A 98 1.26 -7.09 -1.11
CA GLU A 98 1.25 -8.22 -2.06
C GLU A 98 2.05 -7.93 -3.34
N PHE A 99 3.17 -7.23 -3.20
CA PHE A 99 4.18 -7.16 -4.25
C PHE A 99 5.14 -8.35 -4.16
N LYS A 100 5.46 -8.91 -5.32
CA LYS A 100 6.56 -9.85 -5.52
C LYS A 100 7.82 -9.10 -5.92
N GLN A 101 8.95 -9.51 -5.36
CA GLN A 101 10.25 -8.98 -5.74
C GLN A 101 10.72 -9.60 -7.06
N LEU A 102 11.03 -8.76 -8.06
CA LEU A 102 11.67 -9.17 -9.32
C LEU A 102 13.18 -8.98 -9.26
N HIS A 103 13.62 -7.87 -8.66
CA HIS A 103 15.03 -7.54 -8.45
C HIS A 103 15.21 -6.80 -7.12
N ARG A 104 16.45 -6.46 -6.74
CA ARG A 104 16.75 -5.75 -5.48
C ARG A 104 15.93 -4.46 -5.28
N SER A 105 15.61 -3.80 -6.39
CA SER A 105 14.92 -2.50 -6.47
C SER A 105 13.69 -2.51 -7.37
N VAL A 106 13.23 -3.68 -7.83
CA VAL A 106 12.10 -3.82 -8.76
C VAL A 106 11.10 -4.80 -8.17
N TRP A 107 9.86 -4.34 -8.03
CA TRP A 107 8.76 -5.07 -7.41
C TRP A 107 7.53 -5.00 -8.27
N VAL A 108 6.75 -6.07 -8.33
CA VAL A 108 5.55 -6.16 -9.18
C VAL A 108 4.35 -6.68 -8.39
N SER A 109 3.17 -6.15 -8.67
CA SER A 109 1.90 -6.68 -8.20
C SER A 109 0.84 -6.50 -9.28
N PRO A 110 -0.11 -7.44 -9.44
CA PRO A 110 -1.29 -7.22 -10.29
C PRO A 110 -2.34 -6.38 -9.57
N PHE A 111 -2.20 -6.18 -8.26
CA PHE A 111 -3.22 -5.59 -7.43
C PHE A 111 -3.09 -4.08 -7.36
N ASP A 112 -4.24 -3.41 -7.31
CA ASP A 112 -4.26 -1.96 -7.23
C ASP A 112 -3.74 -1.46 -5.88
N ILE A 113 -3.04 -0.33 -5.93
CA ILE A 113 -2.41 0.26 -4.76
C ILE A 113 -3.39 1.25 -4.11
N PRO A 114 -3.69 1.10 -2.82
CA PRO A 114 -4.51 2.08 -2.11
C PRO A 114 -3.91 3.49 -2.20
N ALA A 115 -4.73 4.52 -2.48
CA ALA A 115 -4.28 5.90 -2.63
C ALA A 115 -3.41 6.42 -1.45
N ASN A 116 -3.70 5.95 -0.24
CA ASN A 116 -2.95 6.28 0.97
C ASN A 116 -1.56 5.63 1.06
N PHE A 117 -1.18 4.72 0.16
CA PHE A 117 0.19 4.22 0.05
C PHE A 117 1.14 5.29 -0.50
N GLN A 118 0.72 6.09 -1.48
CA GLN A 118 1.54 7.19 -2.01
C GLN A 118 1.81 8.24 -0.92
N GLU A 119 0.81 8.55 -0.09
CA GLU A 119 0.99 9.39 1.09
C GLU A 119 1.98 8.79 2.09
N LEU A 120 1.88 7.48 2.34
CA LEU A 120 2.80 6.75 3.22
C LEU A 120 4.26 6.86 2.73
N LEU A 121 4.49 6.74 1.42
CA LEU A 121 5.80 6.93 0.81
C LEU A 121 6.30 8.37 0.95
N GLY A 122 5.42 9.36 0.78
CA GLY A 122 5.73 10.77 1.00
C GLY A 122 6.18 11.08 2.42
N GLU A 123 5.42 10.63 3.41
CA GLU A 123 5.75 10.83 4.83
C GLU A 123 7.00 10.06 5.26
N ALA A 124 7.31 8.93 4.63
CA ALA A 124 8.55 8.19 4.84
C ALA A 124 9.77 8.80 4.13
N GLY A 125 9.59 9.91 3.40
CA GLY A 125 10.65 10.56 2.63
C GLY A 125 11.12 9.73 1.42
N LEU A 126 10.26 8.87 0.88
CA LEU A 126 10.56 7.95 -0.23
C LEU A 126 9.87 8.35 -1.55
N LYS A 127 9.06 9.42 -1.55
CA LYS A 127 8.30 9.86 -2.72
C LYS A 127 9.16 10.03 -3.96
N PHE A 128 10.32 10.67 -3.85
CA PHE A 128 11.20 10.93 -4.98
C PHE A 128 12.16 9.78 -5.30
N ASP A 129 12.39 8.88 -4.35
CA ASP A 129 13.23 7.69 -4.53
C ASP A 129 12.49 6.53 -5.19
N THR A 130 11.17 6.67 -5.39
CA THR A 130 10.31 5.60 -5.94
C THR A 130 9.63 6.06 -7.22
N ARG A 131 9.32 5.11 -8.11
CA ARG A 131 8.43 5.31 -9.25
C ARG A 131 7.48 4.13 -9.32
N LEU A 132 6.20 4.43 -9.51
CA LEU A 132 5.17 3.43 -9.80
C LEU A 132 4.82 3.50 -11.27
N LEU A 133 4.96 2.37 -11.95
CA LEU A 133 4.59 2.17 -13.33
C LEU A 133 3.32 1.33 -13.36
N ILE A 134 2.36 1.75 -14.17
CA ILE A 134 1.19 0.93 -14.52
C ILE A 134 1.44 0.47 -15.95
N VAL A 135 1.68 -0.83 -16.14
CA VAL A 135 2.03 -1.40 -17.44
C VAL A 135 1.04 -2.50 -17.82
N GLU A 136 0.62 -2.53 -19.07
CA GLU A 136 -0.35 -3.54 -19.54
C GLU A 136 0.30 -4.89 -19.81
N LYS A 137 1.60 -4.90 -20.13
CA LYS A 137 2.34 -6.11 -20.50
C LYS A 137 3.71 -6.12 -19.88
N ILE A 138 4.07 -7.27 -19.33
CA ILE A 138 5.45 -7.65 -19.00
C ILE A 138 5.78 -8.84 -19.91
N ASN A 139 6.94 -8.82 -20.55
CA ASN A 139 7.37 -9.94 -21.37
C ASN A 139 7.61 -11.18 -20.50
N TYR A 140 7.20 -12.35 -21.00
CA TYR A 140 7.40 -13.64 -20.34
C TYR A 140 6.81 -13.72 -18.91
N ASP A 141 5.67 -13.06 -18.64
CA ASP A 141 5.05 -12.96 -17.32
C ASP A 141 4.34 -14.22 -16.79
N ALA A 142 4.58 -15.39 -17.40
CA ALA A 142 3.91 -16.63 -17.04
C ALA A 142 4.20 -17.08 -15.60
N ASP A 143 5.43 -16.90 -15.13
CA ASP A 143 5.84 -17.16 -13.75
C ASP A 143 5.12 -16.21 -12.75
N LEU A 144 4.97 -14.94 -13.12
CA LEU A 144 4.26 -13.95 -12.32
C LEU A 144 2.77 -14.27 -12.24
N ARG A 145 2.14 -14.60 -13.38
CA ARG A 145 0.73 -15.02 -13.41
C ARG A 145 0.50 -16.24 -12.54
N ARG A 146 1.37 -17.25 -12.63
CA ARG A 146 1.31 -18.44 -11.77
C ARG A 146 1.45 -18.08 -10.30
N TRP A 147 2.39 -17.20 -9.95
CA TRP A 147 2.60 -16.75 -8.57
C TRP A 147 1.37 -16.07 -7.98
N PHE A 148 0.69 -15.23 -8.77
CA PHE A 148 -0.49 -14.48 -8.34
C PHE A 148 -1.82 -15.21 -8.62
N ASN A 149 -1.77 -16.46 -9.10
CA ASN A 149 -2.94 -17.24 -9.51
C ASN A 149 -3.84 -16.51 -10.54
N LEU A 150 -3.22 -15.93 -11.57
CA LEU A 150 -3.89 -15.18 -12.64
C LEU A 150 -4.06 -16.02 -13.91
N PRO A 151 -5.06 -15.70 -14.76
CA PRO A 151 -5.23 -16.36 -16.05
C PRO A 151 -4.00 -16.20 -16.95
N THR A 152 -3.61 -17.28 -17.63
CA THR A 152 -2.53 -17.25 -18.63
C THR A 152 -3.12 -16.89 -20.00
N PRO A 153 -2.51 -15.97 -20.76
CA PRO A 153 -2.96 -15.65 -22.12
C PRO A 153 -2.84 -16.89 -23.02
N ARG A 154 -3.88 -17.18 -23.81
CA ARG A 154 -3.97 -18.38 -24.68
C ARG A 154 -2.84 -18.53 -25.71
N HIS A 155 -2.05 -17.48 -25.96
CA HIS A 155 -0.94 -17.51 -26.93
C HIS A 155 0.41 -17.99 -26.35
N LEU A 156 0.48 -18.31 -25.05
CA LEU A 156 1.70 -18.81 -24.39
C LEU A 156 1.58 -20.25 -23.88
N SER A 157 0.39 -20.85 -23.90
CA SER A 157 0.14 -22.23 -23.45
C SER A 157 0.71 -23.31 -24.38
N ASP A 158 1.10 -22.95 -25.61
CA ASP A 158 1.48 -23.92 -26.66
C ASP A 158 2.96 -24.32 -26.68
N LYS A 159 3.81 -23.74 -25.81
CA LYS A 159 5.27 -24.01 -25.82
C LYS A 159 5.77 -24.91 -24.70
N SER A 160 4.91 -25.39 -23.80
CA SER A 160 5.32 -26.30 -22.72
C SER A 160 5.29 -27.80 -23.10
N SER A 161 4.98 -28.13 -24.36
CA SER A 161 4.85 -29.53 -24.84
C SER A 161 6.05 -30.01 -25.66
N ARG A 162 7.16 -29.27 -25.67
CA ARG A 162 8.38 -29.64 -26.41
C ARG A 162 9.63 -29.45 -25.56
N SER A 163 9.92 -30.46 -24.75
CA SER A 163 11.27 -30.83 -24.29
C SER A 163 11.16 -32.17 -23.56
#